data_AF-A0AAE3YN81-F1
#
_entry.id   AF-A0AAE3YN81-F1
#
_cell.length_a   1.000
_cell.length_b   1.000
_cell.length_c   1.000
_cell.angle_alpha   90.00
_cell.angle_beta   90.00
_cell.angle_gamma   90.00
#
_symmetry.space_group_name_H-M   'P 1'
#
loop_
_entity.id
_entity.type
_entity.pdbx_description
1 polymer ?
#
loop_
_entity_poly.entity_id
_entity_poly.type
_entity_poly.pdbx_seq_one_letter_code
_entity_poly.pdbx_strand_id
1 'polypeptide(L)' 'MWTHDTTDLLHRHRRVRLANPAGQLLPEIDELIVERYPVVAGGGPPMFGTGFTPTPFTLVTSRTFESGAVVGTYRRP' A
#
# COMPACT_ATOMS: atom_id res chain seq x y z
N MET A 1 -1.71 -17.94 14.46
CA MET A 1 -2.72 -17.01 15.01
C MET A 1 -2.47 -15.65 14.37
N TRP A 2 -2.96 -15.44 13.15
CA TRP A 2 -2.60 -14.31 12.29
C TRP A 2 -3.79 -14.04 11.34
N THR A 3 -4.94 -13.64 11.89
CA THR A 3 -6.17 -13.51 11.07
C THR A 3 -7.22 -12.54 11.58
N HIS A 4 -7.12 -11.97 12.79
CA HIS A 4 -8.18 -11.11 13.32
C HIS A 4 -7.90 -9.62 13.24
N ASP A 5 -6.64 -9.18 13.24
CA ASP A 5 -6.33 -7.74 13.39
C ASP A 5 -6.30 -6.97 12.05
N THR A 6 -5.86 -7.62 10.97
CA THR A 6 -5.84 -7.00 9.64
C THR A 6 -7.24 -6.91 9.02
N THR A 7 -8.14 -7.83 9.39
CA THR A 7 -9.46 -8.03 8.76
C THR A 7 -10.37 -6.79 8.88
N ASP A 8 -10.24 -6.01 9.96
CA ASP A 8 -11.04 -4.81 10.21
C ASP A 8 -10.72 -3.65 9.23
N LEU A 9 -9.48 -3.55 8.74
CA LEU A 9 -9.11 -2.57 7.70
C LEU A 9 -9.48 -3.04 6.28
N LEU A 10 -9.68 -4.34 6.09
CA LEU A 10 -9.81 -4.94 4.75
C LEU A 10 -11.25 -5.00 4.23
N HIS A 11 -12.26 -4.82 5.07
CA HIS A 11 -13.66 -4.90 4.65
C HIS A 11 -14.21 -3.66 3.94
N ARG A 12 -13.51 -2.52 3.99
CA ARG A 12 -14.01 -1.23 3.47
C ARG A 12 -13.44 -0.83 2.09
N HIS A 13 -12.36 -1.45 1.63
CA HIS A 13 -11.64 -0.98 0.44
C HIS A 13 -11.54 -2.10 -0.62
N ARG A 14 -11.96 -1.79 -1.86
CA ARG A 14 -11.72 -2.68 -3.02
C ARG A 14 -10.21 -2.91 -3.13
N ARG A 15 -9.76 -4.12 -2.80
CA ARG A 15 -8.35 -4.53 -2.97
C ARG A 15 -8.04 -4.62 -4.46
N VAL A 16 -7.35 -3.63 -5.00
CA VAL A 16 -6.70 -3.76 -6.30
C VAL A 16 -5.36 -4.43 -6.07
N ARG A 17 -5.22 -5.68 -6.53
CA ARG A 17 -3.93 -6.35 -6.58
C ARG A 17 -3.21 -5.81 -7.80
N LEU A 18 -2.28 -4.89 -7.58
CA LEU A 18 -1.46 -4.28 -8.61
C LEU A 18 -0.51 -5.34 -9.18
N ALA A 19 -0.85 -5.88 -10.36
CA ALA A 19 0.04 -6.68 -11.21
C ALA A 19 0.53 -5.82 -12.38
N ASN A 20 1.70 -6.15 -12.94
CA ASN A 20 2.36 -5.35 -13.99
C ASN A 20 1.47 -5.19 -15.25
N PRO A 21 1.34 -3.98 -15.84
CA PRO A 21 1.97 -2.73 -15.44
C PRO A 21 1.05 -1.83 -14.63
N ALA A 22 0.80 -2.22 -13.38
CA ALA A 22 0.20 -1.40 -12.32
C ALA A 22 0.73 0.03 -12.25
N GLY A 23 1.99 0.27 -12.63
CA GLY A 23 2.54 1.62 -12.67
C GLY A 23 1.87 2.53 -13.70
N GLN A 24 1.33 2.00 -14.81
CA GLN A 24 0.58 2.79 -15.78
C GLN A 24 -0.74 3.32 -15.21
N LEU A 25 -1.30 2.62 -14.22
CA LEU A 25 -2.53 3.02 -13.53
C LEU A 25 -2.27 3.93 -12.32
N LEU A 26 -1.00 4.24 -12.00
CA LEU A 26 -0.67 5.15 -10.90
C LEU A 26 -1.42 6.51 -10.97
N PRO A 27 -1.65 7.11 -12.16
CA PRO A 27 -2.49 8.32 -12.30
C PRO A 27 -3.98 8.12 -11.96
N GLU A 28 -4.48 6.89 -11.99
CA GLU A 28 -5.88 6.54 -11.71
C GLU A 28 -6.13 6.17 -10.24
N ILE A 29 -5.08 6.05 -9.43
CA ILE A 29 -5.20 5.73 -8.00
C ILE A 29 -5.59 6.98 -7.21
N ASP A 30 -6.77 6.99 -6.62
CA ASP A 30 -7.23 8.08 -5.73
C ASP A 30 -6.87 7.85 -4.25
N GLU A 31 -6.78 6.59 -3.84
CA GLU A 31 -6.42 6.18 -2.48
C GLU A 31 -5.39 5.04 -2.52
N LEU A 32 -4.29 5.24 -1.83
CA LEU A 32 -3.19 4.29 -1.73
C LEU A 32 -3.10 3.75 -0.30
N ILE A 33 -3.25 2.44 -0.15
CA ILE A 33 -3.04 1.75 1.13
C ILE A 33 -1.71 1.00 1.06
N VAL A 34 -0.76 1.37 1.91
CA VAL A 34 0.58 0.79 1.95
C VAL A 34 0.75 -0.01 3.24
N GLU A 35 1.04 -1.30 3.10
CA GLU A 35 1.39 -2.18 4.21
C GLU A 35 2.90 -2.38 4.24
N ARG A 36 3.54 -1.93 5.33
CA ARG A 36 4.98 -2.04 5.56
C ARG A 36 5.23 -3.06 6.65
N TYR A 37 6.14 -4.00 6.40
CA TYR A 37 6.54 -5.02 7.36
C TYR A 37 7.98 -4.79 7.82
N PRO A 38 8.32 -5.16 9.07
CA PRO A 38 9.68 -5.03 9.61
C PRO A 38 10.60 -6.14 9.08
N VAL A 39 10.69 -6.28 7.75
CA VAL A 39 11.47 -7.32 7.07
C VAL A 39 12.20 -6.69 5.88
N VAL A 40 13.48 -7.03 5.72
CA VAL A 40 14.26 -6.72 4.52
C VAL A 40 14.22 -7.92 3.58
N ALA A 41 13.49 -7.81 2.47
CA ALA A 41 13.34 -8.91 1.51
C ALA A 41 14.58 -9.14 0.62
N GLY A 42 15.44 -8.13 0.46
CA GLY A 42 16.66 -8.23 -0.37
C GLY A 42 16.43 -8.23 -1.89
N GLY A 43 15.19 -8.33 -2.36
CA GLY A 43 14.82 -8.26 -3.78
C GLY A 43 13.32 -8.46 -4.01
N GLY A 44 12.87 -8.26 -5.24
CA GLY A 44 11.47 -8.45 -5.64
C GLY A 44 11.04 -7.54 -6.79
N PRO A 45 9.86 -7.77 -7.37
CA PRO A 45 9.29 -6.85 -8.34
C PRO A 45 9.07 -5.48 -7.68
N PRO A 46 9.31 -4.38 -8.40
CA PRO A 46 9.04 -3.05 -7.87
C PRO A 46 7.54 -2.87 -7.61
N MET A 47 7.20 -2.09 -6.59
CA MET A 47 5.80 -1.74 -6.28
C MET A 47 5.12 -1.04 -7.48
N PHE A 48 5.86 -0.19 -8.19
CA PHE A 48 5.47 0.41 -9.45
C PHE A 48 6.59 0.24 -10.46
N GLY A 49 6.31 -0.44 -11.57
CA GLY A 49 7.27 -0.67 -12.67
C GLY A 49 7.29 0.47 -13.69
N THR A 50 7.41 1.72 -13.25
CA THR A 50 7.47 2.91 -14.12
C THR A 50 8.81 3.62 -14.02
N GLY A 51 9.08 4.50 -14.99
CA GLY A 51 10.14 5.49 -14.86
C GLY A 51 9.90 6.45 -13.67
N PHE A 52 10.82 7.40 -13.50
CA PHE A 52 10.72 8.40 -12.45
C PHE A 52 9.65 9.45 -12.77
N THR A 53 8.45 9.25 -12.23
CA THR A 53 7.31 10.18 -12.36
C THR A 53 6.69 10.41 -10.99
N PRO A 54 7.19 11.39 -10.22
CA PRO A 54 6.67 11.67 -8.88
C PRO A 54 5.16 11.92 -8.90
N THR A 55 4.41 11.12 -8.14
CA THR A 55 2.95 11.26 -7.99
C THR A 55 2.65 11.55 -6.51
N PRO A 56 2.14 12.75 -6.17
CA PRO A 56 1.95 13.14 -4.78
C PRO A 56 0.75 12.42 -4.15
N PHE A 57 0.90 12.06 -2.88
CA PHE A 57 -0.18 11.59 -2.02
C PHE A 57 -0.01 12.16 -0.61
N THR A 58 -1.12 12.49 0.05
CA THR A 58 -1.18 12.99 1.42
C THR A 58 -1.52 11.85 2.38
N LEU A 59 -0.76 11.71 3.47
CA LEU A 59 -1.07 10.72 4.51
C LEU A 59 -2.37 11.11 5.23
N VAL A 60 -3.32 10.18 5.25
CA VAL A 60 -4.62 10.34 5.93
C VAL A 60 -4.63 9.65 7.28
N THR A 61 -4.11 8.42 7.35
CA THR A 61 -4.01 7.65 8.59
C THR A 61 -2.83 6.69 8.56
N SER A 62 -2.28 6.37 9.72
CA SER A 62 -1.27 5.35 9.92
C SER A 62 -1.60 4.55 11.17
N ARG A 63 -1.67 3.23 11.05
CA ARG A 63 -1.86 2.30 12.16
C ARG A 63 -0.68 1.35 12.26
N THR A 64 -0.11 1.25 13.46
CA THR A 64 0.92 0.27 13.80
C THR A 64 0.28 -0.92 14.50
N PHE A 65 0.75 -2.11 14.20
CA PHE A 65 0.30 -3.37 14.78
C PHE A 65 1.36 -3.93 15.72
N GLU A 66 0.96 -4.82 16.64
CA GLU A 66 1.88 -5.49 17.57
C GLU A 66 3.00 -6.28 16.85
N SER A 67 2.72 -6.74 15.63
CA SER A 67 3.71 -7.41 14.76
C SER A 67 4.82 -6.47 14.26
N GLY A 68 4.73 -5.16 14.52
CA GLY A 68 5.58 -4.14 13.92
C GLY A 68 5.19 -3.75 12.50
N ALA A 69 4.14 -4.37 11.94
CA ALA A 69 3.58 -3.95 10.66
C ALA A 69 2.94 -2.56 10.79
N VAL A 70 3.00 -1.77 9.72
CA VAL A 70 2.40 -0.43 9.64
C VAL A 70 1.54 -0.36 8.38
N VAL A 71 0.27 -0.03 8.55
CA VAL A 71 -0.64 0.28 7.43
C VAL A 71 -0.86 1.78 7.37
N GLY A 72 -0.42 2.40 6.27
CA GLY A 72 -0.67 3.81 5.95
C GLY A 72 -1.73 3.94 4.86
N THR A 73 -2.70 4.83 5.04
CA THR A 73 -3.64 5.23 3.99
C THR A 73 -3.30 6.63 3.51
N TYR A 74 -3.17 6.80 2.21
CA TYR A 74 -2.87 8.05 1.56
C TYR A 74 -3.90 8.37 0.49
N ARG A 75 -4.14 9.66 0.22
CA ARG A 75 -5.07 10.11 -0.82
C ARG A 75 -4.43 11.16 -1.70
N ARG A 76 -4.94 11.36 -2.90
CA ARG A 76 -4.57 12.53 -3.70
C ARG A 76 -4.85 13.83 -2.91
N PRO A 77 -4.02 14.87 -3.10
CA PRO A 77 -4.28 16.21 -2.57
C PRO A 77 -5.67 16.73 -2.92
#